data_AF-A0AAP5ESF1-F1
#
_entry.id   AF-A0AAP5ESF1-F1
#
_cell.length_a   1.000
_cell.length_b   1.000
_cell.length_c   1.000
_cell.angle_alpha   90.00
_cell.angle_beta   90.00
_cell.angle_gamma   90.00
#
_symmetry.space_group_name_H-M   'P 1'
#
loop_
_entity.id
_entity.type
_entity.pdbx_description
1 polymer ?
#
loop_
_entity_poly.entity_id
_entity_poly.type
_entity_poly.pdbx_seq_one_letter_code
_entity_poly.pdbx_strand_id
1 'polypeptide(L)'
;MHSFFLHLSIADWVNDAVQSFVTRYGDSFHQFSIALLRYVLVPLEGALRALPPWLILLAVGAVTWNATRRLSIAGFFMLLLYAIGCFGLWEKLMQTLALMLVATVLSVSLGVPLGILTSRSAWLRRVLLPTLDVMQTLPSFVYLIPVLMLFGLGKVPAILATIIYALPPLIRLTDLGIRHVDAEVVEAARAFGTTRWQLLVNVQMPLARPSIMAGINQTTMMALSMVVIASMIGSRGLGEDVLAGIQTLDVGKGTQAGIAIVILAIVIDRISQGYGQDRRARRVLAQRRKARAASRIPYRVNSTNTDETSAAEGGLETRTAK
;
A
#
# COMPACT_ATOMS: atom_id res chain seq x y z
N MET A 1 15.41 -30.12 42.23
CA MET A 1 15.95 -28.83 41.75
C MET A 1 14.80 -27.84 41.72
N HIS A 2 14.72 -26.95 42.72
CA HIS A 2 13.68 -25.90 42.74
C HIS A 2 14.07 -24.85 41.71
N SER A 3 13.28 -24.73 40.63
CA SER A 3 13.48 -23.67 39.66
C SER A 3 13.28 -22.32 40.36
N PHE A 4 14.24 -21.40 40.18
CA PHE A 4 14.17 -20.03 40.69
C PHE A 4 12.95 -19.26 40.14
N PHE A 5 12.38 -19.74 39.02
CA PHE A 5 11.26 -19.12 38.34
C PHE A 5 9.93 -19.73 38.75
N LEU A 6 8.95 -18.86 38.99
CA LEU A 6 7.55 -19.26 39.14
C LEU A 6 7.01 -19.78 37.82
N HIS A 7 6.54 -21.03 37.80
CA HIS A 7 5.84 -21.61 36.65
C HIS A 7 4.38 -21.15 36.65
N LEU A 8 4.13 -19.96 36.10
CA LEU A 8 2.79 -19.44 35.87
C LEU A 8 2.37 -19.79 34.43
N SER A 9 1.32 -20.59 34.29
CA SER A 9 0.68 -20.89 33.00
C SER A 9 -0.55 -20.03 32.82
N ILE A 10 -0.60 -19.27 31.72
CA ILE A 10 -1.83 -18.58 31.27
C ILE A 10 -2.62 -19.42 30.25
N ALA A 11 -2.11 -20.58 29.86
CA ALA A 11 -2.64 -21.35 28.74
C ALA A 11 -4.09 -21.80 28.97
N ASP A 12 -4.40 -22.31 30.16
CA ASP A 12 -5.74 -22.83 30.48
C ASP A 12 -6.78 -21.70 30.45
N TRP A 13 -6.46 -20.55 31.06
CA TRP A 13 -7.32 -19.37 31.00
C TRP A 13 -7.56 -18.88 29.57
N VAL A 14 -6.51 -18.85 28.73
CA VAL A 14 -6.65 -18.47 27.32
C VAL A 14 -7.53 -19.48 26.57
N ASN A 15 -7.30 -20.78 26.77
CA ASN A 15 -8.08 -21.84 26.14
C ASN A 15 -9.56 -21.75 26.52
N ASP A 16 -9.86 -21.60 27.81
CA ASP A 16 -11.23 -21.48 28.31
C ASP A 16 -11.93 -20.22 27.78
N ALA A 17 -11.21 -19.08 27.74
CA ALA A 17 -11.75 -17.83 27.24
C ALA A 17 -12.06 -17.91 25.73
N VAL A 18 -11.13 -18.46 24.94
CA VAL A 18 -11.32 -18.64 23.49
C VAL A 18 -12.43 -19.65 23.22
N GLN A 19 -12.45 -20.79 23.92
CA GLN A 19 -13.46 -21.81 23.74
C GLN A 19 -14.86 -21.28 24.12
N SER A 20 -14.98 -20.54 25.23
CA SER A 20 -16.24 -19.89 25.63
C SER A 20 -16.73 -18.87 24.60
N PHE A 21 -15.82 -18.15 23.97
CA PHE A 21 -16.16 -17.22 22.90
C PHE A 21 -16.63 -17.94 21.63
N VAL A 22 -15.93 -19.01 21.25
CA VAL A 22 -16.26 -19.85 20.08
C VAL A 22 -17.60 -20.54 20.25
N THR A 23 -17.89 -21.12 21.42
CA THR A 23 -19.18 -21.77 21.67
C THR A 23 -20.34 -20.78 21.67
N ARG A 24 -20.11 -19.53 22.12
CA ARG A 24 -21.15 -18.50 22.16
C ARG A 24 -21.44 -17.85 20.81
N TYR A 25 -20.42 -17.64 19.98
CA TYR A 25 -20.55 -16.84 18.75
C TYR A 25 -20.19 -17.59 17.46
N GLY A 26 -19.69 -18.82 17.56
CA GLY A 26 -19.20 -19.61 16.43
C GLY A 26 -20.19 -19.73 15.29
N ASP A 27 -21.45 -20.03 15.58
CA ASP A 27 -22.50 -20.15 14.55
C ASP A 27 -22.72 -18.84 13.79
N SER A 28 -22.74 -17.71 14.49
CA SER A 28 -22.92 -16.39 13.87
C SER A 28 -21.73 -16.04 12.96
N PHE A 29 -20.51 -16.30 13.43
CA PHE A 29 -19.29 -16.10 12.64
C PHE A 29 -19.21 -17.04 11.44
N HIS A 30 -19.64 -18.29 11.59
CA HIS A 30 -19.69 -19.25 10.50
C HIS A 30 -20.72 -18.84 9.44
N GLN A 31 -21.90 -18.37 9.84
CA GLN A 31 -22.89 -17.83 8.90
C GLN A 31 -22.38 -16.59 8.17
N PHE A 32 -21.69 -15.68 8.87
CA PHE A 32 -21.02 -14.55 8.24
C PHE A 32 -19.96 -14.99 7.22
N SER A 33 -19.17 -16.02 7.55
CA SER A 33 -18.18 -16.61 6.63
C SER A 33 -18.83 -17.14 5.37
N ILE A 34 -19.91 -17.91 5.50
CA ILE A 34 -20.66 -18.43 4.36
C ILE A 34 -21.22 -17.27 3.52
N ALA A 35 -21.75 -16.22 4.14
CA ALA A 35 -22.26 -15.05 3.43
C ALA A 35 -21.15 -14.31 2.66
N LEU A 36 -20.01 -14.03 3.30
CA LEU A 36 -18.87 -13.38 2.67
C LEU A 36 -18.34 -14.21 1.50
N LEU A 37 -18.24 -15.53 1.68
CA LEU A 37 -17.78 -16.44 0.64
C LEU A 37 -18.77 -16.48 -0.54
N ARG A 38 -20.06 -16.69 -0.26
CA ARG A 38 -21.11 -16.89 -1.27
C ARG A 38 -21.45 -15.63 -2.06
N TYR A 39 -21.52 -14.48 -1.38
CA TYR A 39 -22.00 -13.24 -2.00
C TYR A 39 -20.89 -12.32 -2.48
N VAL A 40 -19.67 -12.44 -1.96
CA VAL A 40 -18.56 -11.54 -2.31
C VAL A 40 -17.45 -12.30 -3.04
N LEU A 41 -16.87 -13.31 -2.39
CA LEU A 41 -15.64 -13.92 -2.90
C LEU A 41 -15.87 -14.82 -4.12
N VAL A 42 -16.82 -15.76 -4.04
CA VAL A 42 -17.11 -16.72 -5.13
C VAL A 42 -17.58 -16.01 -6.40
N PRO A 43 -18.49 -15.01 -6.35
CA PRO A 43 -18.87 -14.27 -7.55
C PRO A 43 -17.72 -13.49 -8.17
N LEU A 44 -16.87 -12.85 -7.35
CA LEU A 44 -15.71 -12.11 -7.85
C LEU A 44 -14.67 -13.03 -8.48
N GLU A 45 -14.33 -14.13 -7.81
CA GLU A 45 -13.42 -15.15 -8.34
C GLU A 45 -13.97 -15.79 -9.62
N GLY A 46 -15.26 -16.13 -9.63
CA GLY A 46 -15.96 -16.67 -10.80
C GLY A 46 -15.94 -15.68 -11.97
N ALA A 47 -16.20 -14.40 -11.72
CA ALA A 47 -16.15 -13.35 -12.74
C ALA A 47 -14.74 -13.18 -13.31
N LEU A 48 -13.70 -13.11 -12.45
CA LEU A 48 -12.32 -13.00 -12.91
C LEU A 48 -11.87 -14.22 -13.74
N ARG A 49 -12.36 -15.42 -13.41
CA ARG A 49 -12.00 -16.64 -14.15
C ARG A 49 -12.82 -16.84 -15.42
N ALA A 50 -14.06 -16.37 -15.45
CA ALA A 50 -14.91 -16.42 -16.63
C ALA A 50 -14.45 -15.44 -17.72
N LEU A 51 -13.75 -14.37 -17.35
CA LEU A 51 -13.22 -13.41 -18.31
C LEU A 51 -12.06 -14.02 -19.11
N PRO A 52 -12.07 -13.91 -20.45
CA PRO A 52 -10.94 -14.33 -21.26
C PRO A 52 -9.64 -13.63 -20.84
N PRO A 53 -8.49 -14.33 -20.79
CA PRO A 53 -7.24 -13.76 -20.30
C PRO A 53 -6.82 -12.46 -21.00
N TRP A 54 -7.03 -12.35 -22.31
CA TRP A 54 -6.72 -11.15 -23.08
C TRP A 54 -7.46 -9.90 -22.59
N LEU A 55 -8.69 -10.04 -22.11
CA LEU A 55 -9.50 -8.93 -21.59
C LEU A 55 -8.92 -8.42 -20.27
N ILE A 56 -8.51 -9.34 -19.39
CA ILE A 56 -7.85 -8.98 -18.12
C ILE A 56 -6.51 -8.30 -18.37
N LEU A 57 -5.72 -8.82 -19.32
CA LEU A 57 -4.45 -8.18 -19.71
C LEU A 57 -4.69 -6.75 -20.22
N LEU A 58 -5.68 -6.54 -21.09
CA LEU A 58 -6.05 -5.21 -21.56
C LEU A 58 -6.55 -4.31 -20.43
N ALA A 59 -7.36 -4.84 -19.50
CA ALA A 59 -7.86 -4.09 -18.36
C ALA A 59 -6.71 -3.63 -17.44
N VAL A 60 -5.79 -4.54 -17.08
CA VAL A 60 -4.62 -4.21 -16.27
C VAL A 60 -3.68 -3.26 -17.01
N GLY A 61 -3.50 -3.45 -18.32
CA GLY A 61 -2.75 -2.54 -19.18
C GLY A 61 -3.34 -1.14 -19.19
N ALA A 62 -4.67 -1.01 -19.35
CA ALA A 62 -5.38 0.26 -19.33
C ALA A 62 -5.28 0.96 -17.97
N VAL A 63 -5.44 0.21 -16.87
CA VAL A 63 -5.30 0.75 -15.50
C VAL A 63 -3.86 1.22 -15.26
N THR A 64 -2.87 0.43 -15.66
CA THR A 64 -1.44 0.78 -15.56
C THR A 64 -1.13 2.02 -16.39
N TRP A 65 -1.65 2.10 -17.61
CA TRP A 65 -1.47 3.25 -18.47
C TRP A 65 -2.14 4.50 -17.88
N ASN A 66 -3.35 4.39 -17.32
CA ASN A 66 -4.01 5.52 -16.67
C ASN A 66 -3.22 6.04 -15.45
N ALA A 67 -2.68 5.13 -14.64
CA ALA A 67 -1.91 5.43 -13.45
C ALA A 67 -0.52 6.03 -13.78
N THR A 68 0.18 5.50 -14.79
CA THR A 68 1.57 5.87 -15.09
C THR A 68 1.71 6.85 -16.26
N ARG A 69 0.70 6.94 -17.14
CA ARG A 69 0.69 7.68 -18.42
C ARG A 69 1.81 7.28 -19.39
N ARG A 70 2.34 6.05 -19.26
CA ARG A 70 3.43 5.52 -20.09
C ARG A 70 3.02 4.18 -20.69
N LEU A 71 2.92 4.12 -22.01
CA LEU A 71 2.47 2.92 -22.73
C LEU A 71 3.49 1.78 -22.63
N SER A 72 4.79 2.09 -22.57
CA SER A 72 5.85 1.09 -22.39
C SER A 72 5.71 0.30 -21.08
N ILE A 73 5.33 0.98 -19.99
CA ILE A 73 5.13 0.33 -18.69
C ILE A 73 3.88 -0.57 -18.72
N ALA A 74 2.80 -0.10 -19.35
CA ALA A 74 1.59 -0.90 -19.52
C ALA A 74 1.86 -2.17 -20.33
N GLY A 75 2.54 -2.06 -21.48
CA GLY A 75 2.92 -3.21 -22.31
C GLY A 75 3.84 -4.19 -21.58
N PHE A 76 4.80 -3.69 -20.79
CA PHE A 76 5.69 -4.53 -20.00
C PHE A 76 4.94 -5.38 -18.95
N PHE A 77 3.97 -4.81 -18.23
CA PHE A 77 3.18 -5.58 -17.26
C PHE A 77 2.19 -6.54 -17.92
N MET A 78 1.61 -6.17 -19.05
CA MET A 78 0.81 -7.11 -19.84
C MET A 78 1.64 -8.32 -20.26
N LEU A 79 2.89 -8.10 -20.71
CA LEU A 79 3.82 -9.17 -21.06
C LEU A 79 4.16 -10.06 -19.86
N LEU A 80 4.46 -9.47 -18.70
CA LEU A 80 4.76 -10.24 -17.49
C LEU A 80 3.58 -11.08 -17.01
N LEU A 81 2.36 -10.53 -17.03
CA LEU A 81 1.16 -11.28 -16.68
C LEU A 81 0.84 -12.37 -17.71
N TYR A 82 1.07 -12.11 -18.99
CA TYR A 82 0.96 -13.11 -20.04
C TYR A 82 1.92 -14.28 -19.81
N ALA A 83 3.17 -14.00 -19.42
CA ALA A 83 4.16 -15.03 -19.10
C ALA A 83 3.71 -15.96 -17.95
N ILE A 84 3.04 -15.43 -16.92
CA ILE A 84 2.43 -16.26 -15.86
C ILE A 84 1.38 -17.20 -16.43
N GLY A 85 0.59 -16.72 -17.40
CA GLY A 85 -0.37 -17.54 -18.13
C GLY A 85 0.29 -18.69 -18.90
N CYS A 86 1.42 -18.45 -19.56
CA CYS A 86 2.20 -19.48 -20.24
C CYS A 86 2.70 -20.58 -19.29
N PHE A 87 2.91 -20.25 -18.02
CA PHE A 87 3.30 -21.20 -16.98
C PHE A 87 2.12 -22.01 -16.38
N GLY A 88 0.90 -21.84 -16.91
CA GLY A 88 -0.29 -22.54 -16.40
C GLY A 88 -0.79 -22.03 -15.05
N LEU A 89 -0.25 -20.90 -14.56
CA LEU A 89 -0.57 -20.34 -13.24
C LEU A 89 -1.70 -19.31 -13.27
N TRP A 90 -2.34 -19.10 -14.43
CA TRP A 90 -3.38 -18.08 -14.62
C TRP A 90 -4.55 -18.23 -13.64
N GLU A 91 -5.02 -19.46 -13.48
CA GLU A 91 -6.15 -19.76 -12.60
C GLU A 91 -5.84 -19.40 -11.15
N LYS A 92 -4.68 -19.82 -10.66
CA LYS A 92 -4.22 -19.53 -9.30
C LYS A 92 -3.93 -18.05 -9.09
N LEU A 93 -3.43 -17.36 -10.11
CA LEU A 93 -3.25 -15.91 -10.12
C LEU A 93 -4.59 -15.20 -9.92
N MET A 94 -5.65 -15.60 -10.63
CA MET A 94 -6.99 -15.00 -10.47
C MET A 94 -7.59 -15.25 -9.08
N GLN A 95 -7.37 -16.44 -8.51
CA GLN A 95 -7.79 -16.73 -7.13
C GLN A 95 -7.09 -15.84 -6.11
N THR A 96 -5.77 -15.70 -6.23
CA THR A 96 -4.97 -14.84 -5.36
C THR A 96 -5.38 -13.37 -5.52
N LEU A 97 -5.60 -12.91 -6.76
CA LEU A 97 -6.07 -11.57 -7.05
C LEU A 97 -7.45 -11.31 -6.42
N ALA A 98 -8.40 -12.22 -6.57
CA ALA A 98 -9.74 -12.09 -5.98
C ALA A 98 -9.69 -11.95 -4.45
N LEU A 99 -8.97 -12.87 -3.79
CA LEU A 99 -8.84 -12.87 -2.33
C LEU A 99 -8.20 -11.58 -1.84
N MET A 100 -7.11 -11.16 -2.47
CA MET A 100 -6.39 -9.95 -2.12
C MET A 100 -7.23 -8.69 -2.37
N LEU A 101 -8.00 -8.62 -3.46
CA LEU A 101 -8.91 -7.50 -3.71
C LEU A 101 -9.97 -7.39 -2.61
N VAL A 102 -10.61 -8.51 -2.24
CA VAL A 102 -11.60 -8.52 -1.15
C VAL A 102 -10.95 -8.09 0.18
N ALA A 103 -9.82 -8.69 0.54
CA ALA A 103 -9.12 -8.35 1.78
C ALA A 103 -8.67 -6.88 1.83
N THR A 104 -8.16 -6.35 0.71
CA THR A 104 -7.73 -4.95 0.61
C THR A 104 -8.93 -4.01 0.71
N VAL A 105 -10.01 -4.27 -0.03
CA VAL A 105 -11.22 -3.42 0.01
C VAL A 105 -11.84 -3.39 1.40
N LEU A 106 -11.93 -4.55 2.07
CA LEU A 106 -12.42 -4.62 3.44
C LEU A 106 -11.47 -3.95 4.44
N SER A 107 -10.16 -4.08 4.26
CA SER A 107 -9.18 -3.37 5.09
C SER A 107 -9.28 -1.87 4.90
N VAL A 108 -9.49 -1.39 3.68
CA VAL A 108 -9.65 0.04 3.37
C VAL A 108 -10.96 0.58 3.93
N SER A 109 -12.06 -0.16 3.77
CA SER A 109 -13.37 0.25 4.27
C SER A 109 -13.44 0.32 5.80
N LEU A 110 -12.64 -0.47 6.51
CA LEU A 110 -12.54 -0.42 7.96
C LEU A 110 -11.44 0.56 8.44
N GLY A 111 -10.26 0.50 7.83
CA GLY A 111 -9.07 1.19 8.30
C GLY A 111 -9.10 2.70 8.08
N VAL A 112 -9.67 3.18 6.95
CA VAL A 112 -9.79 4.63 6.72
C VAL A 112 -10.76 5.27 7.72
N PRO A 113 -12.00 4.76 7.92
CA PRO A 113 -12.89 5.29 8.95
C PRO A 113 -12.29 5.22 10.36
N LEU A 114 -11.69 4.09 10.74
CA LEU A 114 -11.05 3.96 12.05
C LEU A 114 -9.92 4.99 12.21
N GLY A 115 -9.06 5.17 11.21
CA GLY A 115 -8.01 6.20 11.22
C GLY A 115 -8.56 7.63 11.33
N ILE A 116 -9.66 7.93 10.65
CA ILE A 116 -10.37 9.21 10.79
C ILE A 116 -10.89 9.37 12.23
N LEU A 117 -11.55 8.36 12.81
CA LEU A 117 -12.02 8.43 14.20
C LEU A 117 -10.87 8.65 15.18
N THR A 118 -9.75 7.93 15.00
CA THR A 118 -8.53 8.05 15.82
C THR A 118 -7.90 9.44 15.73
N SER A 119 -7.93 10.08 14.56
CA SER A 119 -7.44 11.46 14.38
C SER A 119 -8.22 12.48 15.19
N ARG A 120 -9.49 12.20 15.52
CA ARG A 120 -10.37 13.15 16.21
C ARG A 120 -10.42 12.95 17.71
N SER A 121 -10.09 11.76 18.22
CA SER A 121 -10.17 11.43 19.64
C SER A 121 -8.81 11.04 20.21
N ALA A 122 -8.28 11.88 21.11
CA ALA A 122 -7.04 11.58 21.82
C ALA A 122 -7.14 10.34 22.72
N TRP A 123 -8.33 10.07 23.28
CA TRP A 123 -8.61 8.87 24.06
C TRP A 123 -8.59 7.63 23.17
N LEU A 124 -9.31 7.66 22.04
CA LEU A 124 -9.34 6.53 21.10
C LEU A 124 -7.94 6.21 20.58
N ARG A 125 -7.12 7.22 20.30
CA ARG A 125 -5.72 7.05 19.90
C ARG A 125 -4.87 6.37 20.96
N ARG A 126 -5.02 6.75 22.24
CA ARG A 126 -4.28 6.14 23.35
C ARG A 126 -4.61 4.65 23.53
N VAL A 127 -5.85 4.26 23.27
CA VAL A 127 -6.29 2.85 23.38
C VAL A 127 -5.95 2.07 22.12
N LEU A 128 -6.23 2.63 20.94
CA LEU A 128 -6.12 1.90 19.68
C LEU A 128 -4.67 1.67 19.25
N LEU A 129 -3.76 2.64 19.44
CA LEU A 129 -2.36 2.47 18.99
C LEU A 129 -1.68 1.23 19.60
N PRO A 130 -1.72 1.00 20.93
CA PRO A 130 -1.20 -0.24 21.52
C PRO A 130 -1.85 -1.50 20.94
N THR A 131 -3.16 -1.49 20.68
CA THR A 131 -3.84 -2.63 20.04
C THR A 131 -3.30 -2.88 18.63
N LEU A 132 -3.07 -1.83 17.85
CA LEU A 132 -2.46 -1.95 16.52
C LEU A 132 -1.02 -2.47 16.60
N ASP A 133 -0.26 -2.11 17.63
CA ASP A 133 1.09 -2.64 17.87
C ASP A 133 1.04 -4.14 18.15
N VAL A 134 0.09 -4.60 18.97
CA VAL A 134 -0.15 -6.03 19.23
C VAL A 134 -0.54 -6.76 17.94
N MET A 135 -1.47 -6.20 17.16
CA MET A 135 -1.90 -6.80 15.89
C MET A 135 -0.74 -6.97 14.88
N GLN A 136 0.23 -6.07 14.89
CA GLN A 136 1.34 -6.07 13.94
C GLN A 136 2.55 -6.88 14.43
N THR A 137 2.73 -7.01 15.75
CA THR A 137 3.90 -7.68 16.35
C THR A 137 3.63 -9.13 16.76
N LEU A 138 2.36 -9.50 17.02
CA LEU A 138 2.01 -10.90 17.26
C LEU A 138 2.23 -11.74 15.99
N PRO A 139 2.95 -12.88 16.08
CA PRO A 139 3.13 -13.76 14.94
C PRO A 139 1.78 -14.21 14.39
N SER A 140 1.65 -14.22 13.06
CA SER A 140 0.36 -14.46 12.42
C SER A 140 -0.30 -15.78 12.80
N PHE A 141 0.50 -16.82 13.05
CA PHE A 141 0.00 -18.13 13.47
C PHE A 141 -0.69 -18.12 14.84
N VAL A 142 -0.32 -17.21 15.74
CA VAL A 142 -0.89 -17.14 17.09
C VAL A 142 -2.36 -16.74 17.04
N TYR A 143 -2.67 -15.63 16.36
CA TYR A 143 -4.07 -15.19 16.24
C TYR A 143 -4.86 -16.03 15.23
N LEU A 144 -4.19 -16.85 14.41
CA LEU A 144 -4.87 -17.71 13.45
C LEU A 144 -5.62 -18.85 14.13
N ILE A 145 -5.13 -19.37 15.27
CA ILE A 145 -5.79 -20.42 16.05
C ILE A 145 -7.26 -20.07 16.37
N PRO A 146 -7.56 -18.96 17.08
CA PRO A 146 -8.94 -18.61 17.39
C PRO A 146 -9.76 -18.27 16.13
N VAL A 147 -9.14 -17.69 15.09
CA VAL A 147 -9.82 -17.44 13.81
C VAL A 147 -10.25 -18.75 13.15
N LEU A 148 -9.40 -19.78 13.13
CA LEU A 148 -9.75 -21.08 12.58
C LEU A 148 -10.82 -21.79 13.41
N MET A 149 -10.81 -21.65 14.73
CA MET A 149 -11.87 -22.19 15.59
C MET A 149 -13.22 -21.54 15.30
N LEU A 150 -13.26 -20.24 14.97
CA LEU A 150 -14.50 -19.51 14.67
C LEU A 150 -15.00 -19.73 13.24
N PHE A 151 -14.09 -19.78 12.26
CA PHE A 151 -14.45 -19.70 10.84
C PHE A 151 -14.16 -20.98 10.05
N GLY A 152 -13.49 -21.96 10.66
CA GLY A 152 -13.01 -23.17 10.00
C GLY A 152 -11.77 -22.92 9.13
N LEU A 153 -11.44 -23.87 8.26
CA LEU A 153 -10.39 -23.73 7.24
C LEU A 153 -10.94 -23.07 5.97
N GLY A 154 -10.08 -22.37 5.23
CA GLY A 154 -10.39 -21.86 3.89
C GLY A 154 -10.11 -20.37 3.68
N LYS A 155 -10.78 -19.80 2.67
CA LYS A 155 -10.47 -18.45 2.15
C LYS A 155 -10.92 -17.30 3.07
N VAL A 156 -12.01 -17.46 3.81
CA VAL A 156 -12.50 -16.40 4.73
C VAL A 156 -11.56 -16.18 5.92
N PRO A 157 -11.10 -17.22 6.65
CA PRO A 157 -10.05 -17.08 7.65
C PRO A 157 -8.81 -16.36 7.11
N ALA A 158 -8.40 -16.67 5.88
CA ALA A 158 -7.28 -16.00 5.21
C ALA A 158 -7.53 -14.51 4.99
N ILE A 159 -8.73 -14.13 4.53
CA ILE A 159 -9.13 -12.72 4.37
C ILE A 159 -9.08 -12.00 5.72
N LEU A 160 -9.63 -12.59 6.78
CA LEU A 160 -9.65 -11.98 8.11
C LEU A 160 -8.24 -11.85 8.71
N ALA A 161 -7.42 -12.90 8.60
CA ALA A 161 -6.03 -12.87 9.03
C ALA A 161 -5.23 -11.80 8.29
N THR A 162 -5.53 -11.60 7.00
CA THR A 162 -4.95 -10.54 6.18
C THR A 162 -5.39 -9.16 6.63
N ILE A 163 -6.69 -8.96 6.92
CA ILE A 163 -7.23 -7.70 7.43
C ILE A 163 -6.57 -7.32 8.75
N ILE A 164 -6.47 -8.26 9.70
CA ILE A 164 -5.81 -8.03 11.00
C ILE A 164 -4.36 -7.58 10.79
N TYR A 165 -3.65 -8.23 9.88
CA TYR A 165 -2.25 -7.91 9.59
C TYR A 165 -2.08 -6.56 8.86
N ALA A 166 -2.99 -6.22 7.95
CA ALA A 166 -2.84 -5.07 7.06
C ALA A 166 -3.50 -3.77 7.56
N LEU A 167 -4.43 -3.85 8.51
CA LEU A 167 -5.11 -2.68 9.11
C LEU A 167 -4.18 -1.68 9.83
N PRO A 168 -3.19 -2.11 10.65
CA PRO A 168 -2.37 -1.21 11.46
C PRO A 168 -1.72 -0.04 10.69
N PRO A 169 -0.98 -0.24 9.59
CA PRO A 169 -0.37 0.87 8.86
C PRO A 169 -1.41 1.83 8.27
N LEU A 170 -2.55 1.34 7.79
CA LEU A 170 -3.58 2.19 7.20
C LEU A 170 -4.20 3.13 8.22
N ILE A 171 -4.57 2.59 9.38
CA ILE A 171 -5.15 3.38 10.47
C ILE A 171 -4.14 4.43 10.93
N ARG A 172 -2.86 4.05 11.11
CA ARG A 172 -1.79 4.96 11.52
C ARG A 172 -1.53 6.06 10.50
N LEU A 173 -1.37 5.72 9.23
CA LEU A 173 -1.07 6.70 8.18
C LEU A 173 -2.28 7.61 7.90
N THR A 174 -3.50 7.13 8.12
CA THR A 174 -4.69 7.98 8.08
C THR A 174 -4.76 8.92 9.29
N ASP A 175 -4.54 8.43 10.51
CA ASP A 175 -4.46 9.26 11.74
C ASP A 175 -3.40 10.37 11.61
N LEU A 176 -2.19 9.98 11.23
CA LEU A 176 -1.07 10.91 11.03
C LEU A 176 -1.36 11.89 9.90
N GLY A 177 -1.89 11.42 8.76
CA GLY A 177 -2.18 12.28 7.61
C GLY A 177 -3.15 13.42 7.94
N ILE A 178 -4.17 13.14 8.74
CA ILE A 178 -5.17 14.14 9.13
C ILE A 178 -4.64 15.08 10.23
N ARG A 179 -3.83 14.57 11.17
CA ARG A 179 -3.26 15.37 12.26
C ARG A 179 -2.13 16.30 11.81
N HIS A 180 -1.37 15.93 10.77
CA HIS A 180 -0.27 16.74 10.23
C HIS A 180 -0.72 17.77 9.20
N VAL A 181 -2.03 17.95 9.00
CA VAL A 181 -2.54 19.07 8.20
C VAL A 181 -2.19 20.37 8.93
N ASP A 182 -1.62 21.31 8.18
CA ASP A 182 -1.15 22.61 8.69
C ASP A 182 -2.23 23.32 9.52
N ALA A 183 -1.84 23.74 10.74
CA ALA A 183 -2.73 24.44 11.66
C ALA A 183 -3.20 25.76 11.08
N GLU A 184 -2.35 26.50 10.34
CA GLU A 184 -2.71 27.78 9.73
C GLU A 184 -3.83 27.61 8.70
N VAL A 185 -3.75 26.55 7.89
CA VAL A 185 -4.79 26.22 6.90
C VAL A 185 -6.10 25.84 7.59
N VAL A 186 -6.03 25.14 8.72
CA VAL A 186 -7.20 24.76 9.51
C VAL A 186 -7.84 25.98 10.19
N GLU A 187 -7.05 26.89 10.75
CA GLU A 187 -7.51 28.12 11.39
C GLU A 187 -8.13 29.08 10.36
N ALA A 188 -7.49 29.25 9.21
CA ALA A 188 -8.04 30.03 8.10
C ALA A 188 -9.40 29.47 7.66
N ALA A 189 -9.51 28.16 7.42
CA ALA A 189 -10.77 27.53 7.04
C ALA A 189 -11.87 27.71 8.11
N ARG A 190 -11.51 27.69 9.40
CA ARG A 190 -12.47 27.97 10.50
C ARG A 190 -12.90 29.43 10.52
N ALA A 191 -12.01 30.37 10.23
CA ALA A 191 -12.33 31.80 10.14
C ALA A 191 -13.36 32.08 9.02
N PHE A 192 -13.36 31.29 7.94
CA PHE A 192 -14.39 31.32 6.89
C PHE A 192 -15.70 30.59 7.26
N GLY A 193 -15.90 30.21 8.53
CA GLY A 193 -17.15 29.64 9.01
C GLY A 193 -17.37 28.16 8.68
N THR A 194 -16.32 27.40 8.35
CA THR A 194 -16.47 25.97 8.04
C THR A 194 -16.87 25.14 9.27
N THR A 195 -17.88 24.29 9.11
CA THR A 195 -18.27 23.33 10.16
C THR A 195 -17.21 22.23 10.31
N ARG A 196 -17.25 21.51 11.43
CA ARG A 196 -16.34 20.38 11.72
C ARG A 196 -16.35 19.27 10.66
N TRP A 197 -17.47 19.09 9.95
CA TRP A 197 -17.59 18.11 8.87
C TRP A 197 -17.05 18.68 7.55
N GLN A 198 -17.36 19.93 7.23
CA GLN A 198 -16.82 20.63 6.06
C GLN A 198 -15.29 20.74 6.13
N LEU A 199 -14.74 21.08 7.30
CA LEU A 199 -13.30 21.12 7.53
C LEU A 199 -12.64 19.76 7.25
N LEU A 200 -13.26 18.67 7.72
CA LEU A 200 -12.73 17.33 7.50
C LEU A 200 -12.76 16.96 6.02
N VAL A 201 -13.92 17.06 5.37
CA VAL A 201 -14.13 16.56 4.01
C VAL A 201 -13.46 17.45 2.96
N ASN A 202 -13.47 18.77 3.16
CA ASN A 202 -13.03 19.72 2.13
C ASN A 202 -11.60 20.22 2.33
N VAL A 203 -11.03 20.12 3.55
CA VAL A 203 -9.68 20.63 3.84
C VAL A 203 -8.76 19.49 4.26
N GLN A 204 -9.09 18.80 5.38
CA GLN A 204 -8.19 17.81 5.95
C GLN A 204 -8.04 16.56 5.09
N MET A 205 -9.15 15.97 4.63
CA MET A 205 -9.13 14.75 3.80
C MET A 205 -8.35 14.98 2.50
N PRO A 206 -8.57 16.04 1.71
CA PRO A 206 -7.79 16.31 0.51
C PRO A 206 -6.29 16.49 0.76
N LEU A 207 -5.91 17.16 1.86
CA LEU A 207 -4.50 17.36 2.23
C LEU A 207 -3.86 16.08 2.81
N ALA A 208 -4.64 15.22 3.46
CA ALA A 208 -4.21 13.93 4.00
C ALA A 208 -4.16 12.81 2.94
N ARG A 209 -4.73 13.01 1.75
CA ARG A 209 -4.80 12.01 0.67
C ARG A 209 -3.47 11.29 0.41
N PRO A 210 -2.31 11.97 0.30
CA PRO A 210 -1.05 11.27 0.04
C PRO A 210 -0.68 10.27 1.13
N SER A 211 -0.93 10.62 2.40
CA SER A 211 -0.67 9.74 3.55
C SER A 211 -1.65 8.56 3.57
N ILE A 212 -2.94 8.81 3.31
CA ILE A 212 -3.95 7.74 3.22
C ILE A 212 -3.59 6.78 2.08
N MET A 213 -3.20 7.29 0.90
CA MET A 213 -2.77 6.46 -0.23
C MET A 213 -1.50 5.67 0.06
N ALA A 214 -0.56 6.22 0.82
CA ALA A 214 0.59 5.46 1.31
C ALA A 214 0.16 4.31 2.23
N GLY A 215 -0.82 4.55 3.11
CA GLY A 215 -1.43 3.52 3.96
C GLY A 215 -2.14 2.43 3.16
N ILE A 216 -2.90 2.81 2.14
CA ILE A 216 -3.55 1.85 1.23
C ILE A 216 -2.50 1.01 0.51
N ASN A 217 -1.43 1.63 -0.01
CA ASN A 217 -0.36 0.88 -0.67
C ASN A 217 0.28 -0.12 0.30
N GLN A 218 0.60 0.29 1.53
CA GLN A 218 1.18 -0.60 2.52
C GLN A 218 0.24 -1.75 2.91
N THR A 219 -1.07 -1.46 3.01
CA THR A 219 -2.11 -2.48 3.25
C THR A 219 -2.11 -3.52 2.14
N THR A 220 -2.09 -3.08 0.88
CA THR A 220 -2.08 -3.99 -0.28
C THR A 220 -0.81 -4.83 -0.32
N MET A 221 0.36 -4.23 -0.02
CA MET A 221 1.62 -4.95 0.04
C MET A 221 1.65 -5.97 1.18
N MET A 222 1.12 -5.64 2.36
CA MET A 222 1.00 -6.59 3.47
C MET A 222 0.00 -7.72 3.16
N ALA A 223 -1.08 -7.42 2.43
CA ALA A 223 -2.03 -8.42 1.97
C ALA A 223 -1.39 -9.44 1.00
N LEU A 224 -0.51 -8.97 0.12
CA LEU A 224 0.28 -9.84 -0.76
C LEU A 224 1.26 -10.73 0.01
N SER A 225 1.95 -10.19 1.01
CA SER A 225 2.85 -10.97 1.88
C SER A 225 2.11 -12.09 2.61
N MET A 226 0.82 -11.88 2.93
CA MET A 226 -0.01 -12.85 3.62
C MET A 226 -0.47 -14.02 2.74
N VAL A 227 -0.26 -13.97 1.41
CA VAL A 227 -0.76 -14.99 0.47
C VAL A 227 -0.22 -16.39 0.77
N VAL A 228 1.05 -16.53 1.13
CA VAL A 228 1.66 -17.85 1.42
C VAL A 228 1.10 -18.41 2.73
N ILE A 229 0.98 -17.58 3.77
CA ILE A 229 0.41 -17.97 5.06
C ILE A 229 -1.07 -18.35 4.91
N ALA A 230 -1.81 -17.59 4.12
CA ALA A 230 -3.20 -17.90 3.76
C ALA A 230 -3.33 -19.29 3.11
N SER A 231 -2.36 -19.72 2.31
CA SER A 231 -2.40 -21.06 1.71
C SER A 231 -2.14 -22.19 2.70
N MET A 232 -1.44 -21.94 3.80
CA MET A 232 -1.25 -22.95 4.86
C MET A 232 -2.55 -23.33 5.58
N ILE A 233 -3.57 -22.47 5.51
CA ILE A 233 -4.89 -22.70 6.12
C ILE A 233 -5.98 -23.05 5.10
N GLY A 234 -5.57 -23.53 3.92
CA GLY A 234 -6.50 -24.03 2.91
C GLY A 234 -7.03 -22.97 1.95
N SER A 235 -6.43 -21.78 1.88
CA SER A 235 -6.72 -20.84 0.79
C SER A 235 -6.02 -21.26 -0.50
N ARG A 236 -6.80 -21.64 -1.51
CA ARG A 236 -6.29 -21.90 -2.87
C ARG A 236 -5.75 -20.62 -3.53
N GLY A 237 -4.76 -20.78 -4.41
CA GLY A 237 -4.13 -19.71 -5.17
C GLY A 237 -2.63 -19.96 -5.38
N LEU A 238 -1.87 -18.93 -5.75
CA LEU A 238 -0.43 -19.06 -6.01
C LEU A 238 0.36 -19.51 -4.78
N GLY A 239 -0.05 -19.10 -3.57
CA GLY A 239 0.61 -19.50 -2.33
C GLY A 239 0.58 -21.02 -2.08
N GLU A 240 -0.39 -21.73 -2.65
CA GLU A 240 -0.50 -23.18 -2.54
C GLU A 240 0.65 -23.88 -3.26
N ASP A 241 1.08 -23.38 -4.43
CA ASP A 241 2.20 -23.97 -5.17
C ASP A 241 3.54 -23.64 -4.53
N VAL A 242 3.67 -22.45 -3.92
CA VAL A 242 4.84 -22.13 -3.09
C VAL A 242 4.92 -23.10 -1.91
N LEU A 243 3.81 -23.29 -1.19
CA LEU A 243 3.76 -24.19 -0.05
C LEU A 243 4.03 -25.64 -0.46
N ALA A 244 3.44 -26.10 -1.56
CA ALA A 244 3.70 -27.43 -2.10
C ALA A 244 5.17 -27.62 -2.50
N GLY A 245 5.79 -26.61 -3.11
CA GLY A 245 7.22 -26.64 -3.43
C GLY A 245 8.11 -26.76 -2.20
N ILE A 246 7.76 -26.07 -1.10
CA ILE A 246 8.46 -26.22 0.19
C ILE A 246 8.28 -27.63 0.75
N GLN A 247 7.05 -28.14 0.78
CA GLN A 247 6.73 -29.45 1.37
C GLN A 247 7.33 -30.63 0.60
N THR A 248 7.44 -30.50 -0.72
CA THR A 248 7.97 -31.54 -1.62
C THR A 248 9.44 -31.32 -1.98
N LEU A 249 10.06 -30.24 -1.49
CA LEU A 249 11.40 -29.79 -1.85
C LEU A 249 11.58 -29.56 -3.37
N ASP A 250 10.48 -29.33 -4.09
CA ASP A 250 10.49 -28.91 -5.50
C ASP A 250 10.72 -27.40 -5.59
N VAL A 251 12.00 -27.03 -5.67
CA VAL A 251 12.45 -25.65 -5.80
C VAL A 251 11.93 -25.02 -7.10
N GLY A 252 11.77 -25.80 -8.17
CA GLY A 252 11.28 -25.31 -9.46
C GLY A 252 9.84 -24.80 -9.37
N LYS A 253 8.94 -25.66 -8.86
CA LYS A 253 7.54 -25.31 -8.64
C LYS A 253 7.39 -24.13 -7.67
N GLY A 254 8.13 -24.17 -6.56
CA GLY A 254 8.09 -23.09 -5.57
C GLY A 254 8.56 -21.75 -6.14
N THR A 255 9.63 -21.75 -6.93
CA THR A 255 10.18 -20.55 -7.56
C THR A 255 9.25 -20.00 -8.64
N GLN A 256 8.67 -20.86 -9.48
CA GLN A 256 7.72 -20.45 -10.53
C GLN A 256 6.50 -19.72 -9.93
N ALA A 257 5.92 -20.27 -8.86
CA ALA A 257 4.82 -19.64 -8.14
C ALA A 257 5.26 -18.37 -7.40
N GLY A 258 6.44 -18.37 -6.78
CA GLY A 258 7.00 -17.19 -6.11
C GLY A 258 7.22 -16.02 -7.07
N ILE A 259 7.77 -16.26 -8.26
CA ILE A 259 7.94 -15.25 -9.32
C ILE A 259 6.58 -14.70 -9.74
N ALA A 260 5.55 -15.55 -9.90
CA ALA A 260 4.20 -15.09 -10.23
C ALA A 260 3.61 -14.15 -9.15
N ILE A 261 3.82 -14.47 -7.85
CA ILE A 261 3.41 -13.60 -6.74
C ILE A 261 4.18 -12.27 -6.78
N VAL A 262 5.50 -12.30 -7.03
CA VAL A 262 6.32 -11.09 -7.12
C VAL A 262 5.89 -10.20 -8.29
N ILE A 263 5.63 -10.79 -9.47
CA ILE A 263 5.11 -10.04 -10.62
C ILE A 263 3.78 -9.38 -10.27
N LEU A 264 2.84 -10.13 -9.67
CA LEU A 264 1.56 -9.58 -9.22
C LEU A 264 1.77 -8.40 -8.26
N ALA A 265 2.65 -8.56 -7.28
CA ALA A 265 2.98 -7.52 -6.31
C ALA A 265 3.55 -6.26 -6.96
N ILE A 266 4.48 -6.40 -7.90
CA ILE A 266 5.08 -5.28 -8.64
C ILE A 266 4.03 -4.54 -9.48
N VAL A 267 3.13 -5.28 -10.16
CA VAL A 267 2.04 -4.69 -10.95
C VAL A 267 1.15 -3.82 -10.05
N ILE A 268 0.76 -4.36 -8.89
CA ILE A 268 -0.13 -3.67 -7.98
C ILE A 268 0.55 -2.47 -7.33
N ASP A 269 1.77 -2.63 -6.80
CA ASP A 269 2.55 -1.53 -6.22
C ASP A 269 2.71 -0.39 -7.23
N ARG A 270 2.98 -0.72 -8.50
CA ARG A 270 3.14 0.29 -9.54
C ARG A 270 1.84 1.03 -9.84
N ILE A 271 0.70 0.34 -9.87
CA ILE A 271 -0.61 0.96 -10.04
C ILE A 271 -0.91 1.88 -8.84
N SER A 272 -0.73 1.38 -7.62
CA SER A 272 -0.96 2.11 -6.37
C SER A 272 -0.09 3.36 -6.26
N GLN A 273 1.21 3.28 -6.54
CA GLN A 273 2.11 4.43 -6.57
C GLN A 273 1.74 5.44 -7.67
N GLY A 274 1.23 4.97 -8.81
CA GLY A 274 0.76 5.84 -9.88
C GLY A 274 -0.40 6.74 -9.45
N TYR A 275 -1.28 6.25 -8.57
CA TYR A 275 -2.38 7.03 -7.99
C TYR A 275 -1.97 7.81 -6.73
N GLY A 276 -1.05 7.28 -5.92
CA GLY A 276 -0.62 7.89 -4.66
C GLY A 276 0.38 9.04 -4.81
N GLN A 277 1.18 9.08 -5.89
CA GLN A 277 2.11 10.18 -6.11
C GLN A 277 1.36 11.45 -6.50
N ASP A 278 1.40 12.41 -5.58
CA ASP A 278 0.71 13.68 -5.68
C ASP A 278 1.02 14.37 -7.02
N ARG A 279 0.01 14.45 -7.90
CA ARG A 279 0.11 15.15 -9.19
C ARG A 279 0.58 16.60 -8.97
N ARG A 280 0.30 17.17 -7.79
CA ARG A 280 0.74 18.49 -7.36
C ARG A 280 2.25 18.54 -7.11
N ALA A 281 2.83 17.59 -6.39
CA ALA A 281 4.28 17.50 -6.18
C ALA A 281 5.04 17.32 -7.50
N ARG A 282 4.54 16.44 -8.39
CA ARG A 282 5.11 16.29 -9.75
C ARG A 282 4.98 17.57 -10.58
N ARG A 283 3.85 18.29 -10.49
CA ARG A 283 3.66 19.59 -11.16
C ARG A 283 4.59 20.67 -10.62
N VAL A 284 4.74 20.79 -9.31
CA VAL A 284 5.64 21.76 -8.66
C VAL A 284 7.09 21.47 -9.00
N LEU A 285 7.51 20.20 -8.98
CA LEU A 285 8.86 19.79 -9.42
C LEU A 285 9.08 20.05 -10.91
N ALA A 286 8.08 19.80 -11.75
CA ALA A 286 8.15 20.11 -13.17
C ALA A 286 8.21 21.62 -13.44
N GLN A 287 7.46 22.43 -12.69
CA GLN A 287 7.50 23.90 -12.75
C GLN A 287 8.85 24.44 -12.28
N ARG A 288 9.40 23.93 -11.18
CA ARG A 288 10.75 24.28 -10.70
C ARG A 288 11.83 23.90 -11.72
N ARG A 289 11.73 22.73 -12.36
CA ARG A 289 12.64 22.33 -13.45
C ARG A 289 12.54 23.26 -14.66
N LYS A 290 11.33 23.66 -15.07
CA LYS A 290 11.14 24.63 -16.16
C LYS A 290 11.68 26.01 -15.80
N ALA A 291 11.43 26.50 -14.58
CA ALA A 291 11.95 27.78 -14.11
C ALA A 291 13.48 27.81 -14.05
N ARG A 292 14.11 26.71 -13.58
CA ARG A 292 15.57 26.57 -13.51
C ARG A 292 16.23 26.39 -14.89
N ALA A 293 15.49 25.87 -15.88
CA ALA A 293 15.94 25.82 -17.27
C ALA A 293 15.82 27.20 -17.94
N ALA A 294 14.77 27.96 -17.65
CA ALA A 294 14.58 29.32 -18.16
C ALA A 294 15.59 30.33 -17.58
N SER A 295 16.12 30.10 -16.38
CA SER A 295 17.16 30.95 -15.77
C SER A 295 18.58 30.69 -16.31
N ARG A 296 18.76 29.75 -17.26
CA ARG A 296 20.06 29.44 -17.90
C ARG A 296 20.21 30.09 -19.29
N ILE A 297 19.69 31.31 -19.46
CA ILE A 297 19.97 32.09 -20.68
C ILE A 297 21.45 32.53 -20.59
N PRO A 298 22.33 32.13 -21.54
CA PRO A 298 23.71 32.58 -21.54
C PRO A 298 23.75 34.09 -21.83
N TYR A 299 24.41 34.85 -20.97
CA TYR A 299 24.70 36.27 -21.18
C TYR A 299 25.58 36.39 -22.44
N ARG A 300 25.00 36.83 -23.55
CA ARG A 300 25.72 37.13 -24.79
C ARG A 300 26.38 38.49 -24.63
N VAL A 301 27.67 38.49 -24.27
CA VAL A 301 28.50 39.70 -24.29
C VAL A 301 28.65 40.14 -25.76
N ASN A 302 28.03 41.25 -26.14
CA ASN A 302 28.38 41.93 -27.39
C ASN A 302 29.62 42.81 -27.12
N SER A 303 30.80 42.32 -27.47
CA SER A 303 32.04 43.09 -27.46
C SER A 303 32.33 43.63 -28.86
N THR A 304 31.82 44.82 -29.19
CA THR A 304 32.33 45.64 -30.31
C THR A 304 31.99 47.11 -30.07
N ASN A 305 32.87 47.82 -29.33
CA ASN A 305 33.28 49.19 -29.62
C ASN A 305 34.29 49.66 -28.56
N THR A 306 35.57 49.44 -28.83
CA THR A 306 36.69 50.16 -28.21
C THR A 306 37.84 50.13 -29.21
N ASP A 307 37.78 51.03 -30.19
CA ASP A 307 38.91 51.41 -31.04
C ASP A 307 38.71 52.89 -31.40
N GLU A 308 38.84 53.78 -30.41
CA GLU A 308 38.89 55.23 -30.66
C GLU A 308 39.33 55.99 -29.38
N THR A 309 40.54 55.71 -28.85
CA THR A 309 41.26 56.63 -27.92
C THR A 309 42.67 56.10 -27.59
N SER A 310 43.55 56.03 -28.59
CA SER A 310 45.00 55.88 -28.35
C SER A 310 45.78 56.66 -29.39
N ALA A 311 45.70 57.99 -29.31
CA ALA A 311 46.51 58.91 -30.10
C ALA A 311 46.55 60.31 -29.47
N ALA A 312 46.97 60.42 -28.21
CA ALA A 312 47.51 61.66 -27.66
C ALA A 312 48.21 61.34 -26.33
N GLU A 313 49.31 62.04 -26.07
CA GLU A 313 50.04 62.06 -24.78
C GLU A 313 51.10 60.97 -24.57
N GLY A 314 52.23 61.15 -25.24
CA GLY A 314 53.51 60.51 -24.92
C GLY A 314 54.66 61.45 -25.21
N GLY A 315 54.69 62.62 -24.55
CA GLY A 315 55.73 63.62 -24.70
C GLY A 315 56.24 64.08 -23.33
N LEU A 316 57.56 63.97 -23.16
CA LEU A 316 58.39 64.48 -22.06
C LEU A 316 58.28 63.77 -20.71
N GLU A 317 59.34 63.04 -20.33
CA GLU A 317 60.29 63.55 -19.33
C GLU A 317 61.55 62.66 -19.18
N THR A 318 62.70 63.27 -19.49
CA THR A 318 63.99 63.31 -18.73
C THR A 318 64.56 62.02 -18.12
N ARG A 319 65.72 61.51 -18.55
CA ARG A 319 67.14 61.99 -18.46
C ARG A 319 67.94 61.09 -17.48
N THR A 320 69.02 60.54 -18.01
CA THR A 320 70.35 60.30 -17.39
C THR A 320 70.56 59.20 -16.32
N ALA A 321 71.36 58.22 -16.76
CA ALA A 321 72.65 57.78 -16.20
C ALA A 321 72.67 56.97 -14.88
N LYS A 322 72.96 55.66 -14.99
CA LYS A 322 74.32 55.11 -15.01
C LYS A 322 74.32 53.68 -15.55
#